data_AF-A0A933D705-F1
#
_entry.id   AF-A0A933D705-F1
#
_cell.length_a   1.000
_cell.length_b   1.000
_cell.length_c   1.000
_cell.angle_alpha   90.00
_cell.angle_beta   90.00
_cell.angle_gamma   90.00
#
_symmetry.space_group_name_H-M   'P 1'
#
loop_
_entity.id
_entity.type
_entity.pdbx_description
1 polymer ?
#
loop_
_entity_poly.entity_id
_entity_poly.type
_entity_poly.pdbx_seq_one_letter_code
_entity_poly.pdbx_strand_id
1 'polypeptide(L)'
;MKKLNSITAWLFDLYPSPHGLTVWLVDEEGRRRSCIYHYTPAFYMHLSKPEERRLEAMLSSLPCKVTLDHHVQKEIYHNDEWDVVRVSVHDPMQLKAVVRRLERQFPHYVFFNSDILVPQLFLYSTGLFPLAFGEYHIEENGVLVGWDVDDKFDAEEYTLPPLTTMKLANKPDFVSPKHRKVYQLEVSYDGQTYSLEDRDPVDVINALNRHLQRCDPDIILTEYGDAILLPMLTNIAAQKNIPLLLNRDPSAGYIITKESSYFQYGKIVHKDGAFELAGRWHLDIENSFMMGEASLDGVVEIAR
;
A
#
# COMPACT_ATOMS: atom_id res chain seq x y z
N MET A 1 -0.47 20.55 27.95
CA MET A 1 -1.08 19.26 27.56
C MET A 1 -1.48 19.39 26.11
N LYS A 2 -0.96 18.54 25.21
CA LYS A 2 -1.45 18.51 23.83
C LYS A 2 -2.89 17.98 23.86
N LYS A 3 -3.80 18.62 23.14
CA LYS A 3 -5.18 18.15 23.03
C LYS A 3 -5.19 16.94 22.12
N LEU A 4 -5.69 15.81 22.62
CA LEU A 4 -5.93 14.62 21.80
C LEU A 4 -7.37 14.66 21.31
N ASN A 5 -7.55 14.39 20.03
CA ASN A 5 -8.85 14.13 19.44
C ASN A 5 -8.95 12.62 19.20
N SER A 6 -9.97 12.00 19.74
CA SER A 6 -10.31 10.61 19.44
C SER A 6 -11.27 10.54 18.25
N ILE A 7 -11.11 9.50 17.44
CA ILE A 7 -12.04 9.19 16.33
C ILE A 7 -12.31 7.70 16.34
N THR A 8 -13.59 7.33 16.31
CA THR A 8 -14.02 5.95 16.07
C THR A 8 -14.03 5.69 14.56
N ALA A 9 -13.21 4.76 14.10
CA ALA A 9 -12.97 4.55 12.68
C ALA A 9 -12.42 3.15 12.36
N TRP A 10 -12.37 2.82 11.07
CA TRP A 10 -11.63 1.68 10.53
C TRP A 10 -10.26 2.11 10.00
N LEU A 11 -9.24 1.28 10.21
CA LEU A 11 -7.94 1.41 9.54
C LEU A 11 -8.07 1.04 8.06
N PHE A 12 -8.16 2.04 7.18
CA PHE A 12 -8.47 1.82 5.76
C PHE A 12 -7.23 1.59 4.90
N ASP A 13 -6.22 2.46 4.96
CA ASP A 13 -5.06 2.34 4.08
C ASP A 13 -3.79 2.82 4.79
N LEU A 14 -2.63 2.27 4.41
CA LEU A 14 -1.36 2.68 4.97
C LEU A 14 -0.18 2.47 4.02
N TYR A 15 0.68 3.48 3.94
CA TYR A 15 1.86 3.44 3.09
C TYR A 15 2.98 4.33 3.64
N PRO A 16 4.26 4.01 3.35
CA PRO A 16 5.38 4.83 3.76
C PRO A 16 5.39 6.18 3.04
N SER A 17 5.71 7.23 3.79
CA SER A 17 5.87 8.60 3.31
C SER A 17 7.14 9.23 3.93
N PRO A 18 7.59 10.40 3.44
CA PRO A 18 8.80 11.05 3.98
C PRO A 18 8.69 11.43 5.46
N HIS A 19 7.48 11.45 6.02
CA HIS A 19 7.21 11.81 7.40
C HIS A 19 6.92 10.61 8.31
N GLY A 20 6.99 9.38 7.79
CA GLY A 20 6.70 8.16 8.54
C GLY A 20 5.77 7.23 7.76
N LEU A 21 4.71 6.78 8.40
CA LEU A 21 3.59 6.10 7.74
C LEU A 21 2.44 7.08 7.60
N THR A 22 1.91 7.21 6.38
CA THR A 22 0.59 7.80 6.19
C THR A 22 -0.45 6.72 6.50
N VAL A 23 -1.38 7.07 7.38
CA VAL A 23 -2.47 6.18 7.85
C VAL A 23 -3.79 6.84 7.48
N TRP A 24 -4.63 6.12 6.74
CA TRP A 24 -5.98 6.53 6.39
C TRP A 24 -6.99 5.83 7.28
N LEU A 25 -7.87 6.64 7.86
CA LEU A 25 -8.99 6.20 8.67
C LEU A 25 -10.28 6.58 7.97
N VAL A 26 -11.29 5.73 8.07
CA VAL A 26 -12.66 6.01 7.61
C VAL A 26 -13.57 5.91 8.82
N ASP A 27 -14.37 6.92 9.12
CA ASP A 27 -15.32 6.87 10.23
C ASP A 27 -16.70 6.31 9.83
N GLU A 28 -17.60 6.18 10.80
CA GLU A 28 -18.96 5.63 10.63
C GLU A 28 -19.81 6.44 9.64
N GLU A 29 -19.53 7.73 9.45
CA GLU A 29 -20.17 8.56 8.45
C GLU A 29 -19.47 8.51 7.07
N GLY A 30 -18.44 7.67 6.92
CA GLY A 30 -17.65 7.55 5.69
C GLY A 30 -16.70 8.72 5.46
N ARG A 31 -16.43 9.56 6.46
CA ARG A 31 -15.45 10.63 6.33
C ARG A 31 -14.06 10.03 6.43
N ARG A 32 -13.20 10.41 5.48
CA ARG A 32 -11.83 9.92 5.41
C ARG A 32 -10.89 10.92 6.06
N ARG A 33 -9.96 10.42 6.86
CA ARG A 33 -8.95 11.25 7.51
C ARG A 33 -7.58 10.59 7.35
N SER A 34 -6.63 11.35 6.81
CA SER A 34 -5.22 10.96 6.82
C SER A 34 -4.53 11.46 8.09
N CYS A 35 -3.63 10.64 8.61
CA CYS A 35 -2.78 10.91 9.77
C CYS A 35 -1.36 10.45 9.48
N ILE A 36 -0.39 10.95 10.25
CA ILE A 36 1.00 10.47 10.20
C ILE A 36 1.29 9.65 11.45
N TYR A 37 1.90 8.48 11.29
CA TYR A 37 2.47 7.71 12.38
C TYR A 37 3.99 7.63 12.22
N HIS A 38 4.75 8.04 13.24
CA HIS A 38 6.21 7.99 13.21
C HIS A 38 6.70 6.56 13.43
N TYR A 39 6.81 5.80 12.35
CA TYR A 39 7.29 4.42 12.37
C TYR A 39 8.77 4.33 11.99
N THR A 40 9.50 3.44 12.67
CA THR A 40 10.89 3.08 12.31
C THR A 40 10.93 1.59 12.02
N PRO A 41 10.78 1.18 10.75
CA PRO A 41 10.88 -0.23 10.39
C PRO A 41 12.28 -0.77 10.70
N ALA A 42 12.34 -2.06 11.02
CA ALA A 42 13.58 -2.75 11.26
C ALA A 42 13.58 -4.15 10.65
N PHE A 43 14.77 -4.59 10.26
CA PHE A 43 15.06 -5.97 9.88
C PHE A 43 16.23 -6.47 10.73
N TYR A 44 16.51 -7.77 10.69
CA TYR A 44 17.51 -8.38 11.57
C TYR A 44 18.59 -9.12 10.78
N MET A 45 19.79 -9.17 11.34
CA MET A 45 20.92 -9.91 10.78
C MET A 45 21.62 -10.68 11.90
N HIS A 46 21.93 -11.95 11.68
CA HIS A 46 22.81 -12.71 12.57
C HIS A 46 24.25 -12.55 12.07
N LEU A 47 25.04 -11.72 12.75
CA LEU A 47 26.40 -11.36 12.34
C LEU A 47 27.43 -11.81 13.36
N SER A 48 28.64 -12.09 12.89
CA SER A 48 29.80 -12.21 13.78
C SER A 48 30.27 -10.82 14.25
N LYS A 49 30.88 -10.73 15.44
CA LYS A 49 31.39 -9.45 15.98
C LYS A 49 32.27 -8.63 15.02
N PRO A 50 33.16 -9.24 14.19
CA PRO A 50 33.89 -8.48 13.17
C PRO A 50 32.99 -7.85 12.10
N GLU A 51 31.96 -8.56 11.65
CA GLU A 51 31.01 -8.04 10.65
C GLU A 51 30.05 -7.01 11.23
N GLU A 52 29.69 -7.10 12.52
CA GLU A 52 28.94 -6.03 13.20
C GLU A 52 29.70 -4.69 13.15
N ARG A 53 31.00 -4.71 13.47
CA ARG A 53 31.85 -3.50 13.37
C ARG A 53 31.95 -2.98 11.93
N ARG A 54 31.96 -3.90 10.96
CA ARG A 54 31.93 -3.54 9.54
C ARG A 54 30.60 -2.87 9.18
N LEU A 55 29.48 -3.38 9.68
CA LEU A 55 28.16 -2.77 9.49
C LEU A 55 28.10 -1.37 10.11
N GLU A 56 28.58 -1.22 11.35
CA GLU A 56 28.69 0.08 12.05
C GLU A 56 29.48 1.12 11.25
N ALA A 57 30.63 0.72 10.70
CA ALA A 57 31.48 1.61 9.91
C ALA A 57 30.80 2.08 8.61
N MET A 58 29.78 1.36 8.13
CA MET A 58 29.08 1.66 6.88
C MET A 58 27.82 2.52 7.06
N LEU A 59 27.34 2.73 8.30
CA LEU A 59 26.08 3.42 8.57
C LEU A 59 26.02 4.83 7.96
N SER A 60 27.13 5.58 8.02
CA SER A 60 27.24 6.93 7.45
C SER A 60 27.15 6.98 5.93
N SER A 61 27.34 5.84 5.25
CA SER A 61 27.26 5.73 3.80
C SER A 61 25.85 5.38 3.30
N LEU A 62 24.94 5.02 4.21
CA LEU A 62 23.56 4.65 3.89
C LEU A 62 22.74 5.89 3.51
N PRO A 63 21.66 5.71 2.71
CA PRO A 63 20.87 6.84 2.19
C PRO A 63 20.09 7.61 3.26
N CYS A 64 19.94 7.05 4.46
CA CYS A 64 19.24 7.67 5.58
C CYS A 64 19.88 7.25 6.91
N LYS A 65 19.41 7.85 8.01
CA LYS A 65 19.84 7.46 9.36
C LYS A 65 19.41 6.02 9.64
N VAL A 66 20.37 5.23 10.11
CA VAL A 66 20.17 3.84 10.56
C VAL A 66 20.77 3.69 11.95
N THR A 67 20.07 2.97 12.83
CA THR A 67 20.57 2.61 14.17
C THR A 67 20.61 1.10 14.33
N LEU A 68 21.55 0.63 15.15
CA LEU A 68 21.77 -0.79 15.42
C LEU A 68 21.51 -1.06 16.89
N ASP A 69 20.74 -2.11 17.17
CA ASP A 69 20.46 -2.59 18.51
C ASP A 69 20.67 -4.11 18.57
N HIS A 70 21.07 -4.64 19.72
CA HIS A 70 21.18 -6.10 19.91
C HIS A 70 19.87 -6.67 20.44
N HIS A 71 19.42 -7.75 19.84
CA HIS A 71 18.24 -8.49 20.27
C HIS A 71 18.53 -9.97 20.32
N VAL A 72 17.90 -10.65 21.27
CA VAL A 72 17.76 -12.10 21.23
C VAL A 72 16.43 -12.42 20.57
N GLN A 73 16.46 -13.17 19.48
CA GLN A 73 15.27 -13.57 18.73
C GLN A 73 15.23 -15.08 18.58
N LYS A 74 14.04 -15.66 18.50
CA LYS A 74 13.88 -17.09 18.23
C LYS A 74 13.94 -17.36 16.74
N GLU A 75 14.74 -18.35 16.37
CA GLU A 75 14.79 -18.89 15.02
C GLU A 75 13.67 -19.93 14.84
N ILE A 76 12.91 -19.84 13.75
CA ILE A 76 11.64 -20.56 13.58
C ILE A 76 11.86 -22.06 13.35
N TYR A 77 12.95 -22.46 12.68
CA TYR A 77 13.18 -23.87 12.33
C TYR A 77 13.78 -24.69 13.46
N HIS A 78 14.71 -24.11 14.21
CA HIS A 78 15.44 -24.76 15.29
C HIS A 78 14.85 -24.47 16.67
N ASN A 79 13.99 -23.45 16.79
CA ASN A 79 13.43 -22.95 18.05
C ASN A 79 14.53 -22.55 19.07
N ASP A 80 15.73 -22.25 18.56
CA ASP A 80 16.88 -21.76 19.30
C ASP A 80 16.86 -20.22 19.34
N GLU A 81 17.47 -19.66 20.39
CA GLU A 81 17.64 -18.21 20.53
C GLU A 81 18.96 -17.74 19.90
N TRP A 82 18.87 -16.77 19.00
CA TRP A 82 20.01 -16.18 18.29
C TRP A 82 20.22 -14.72 18.72
N ASP A 83 21.48 -14.34 18.93
CA ASP A 83 21.89 -12.93 19.04
C ASP A 83 21.90 -12.33 17.63
N VAL A 84 21.02 -11.36 17.42
CA VAL A 84 20.84 -10.69 16.15
C VAL A 84 20.99 -9.19 16.31
N VAL A 85 21.56 -8.57 15.28
CA VAL A 85 21.58 -7.12 15.14
C VAL A 85 20.27 -6.69 14.50
N ARG A 86 19.49 -5.91 15.24
CA ARG A 86 18.33 -5.17 14.74
C ARG A 86 18.81 -3.92 14.03
N VAL A 87 18.51 -3.81 12.74
CA VAL A 87 18.86 -2.67 11.90
C VAL A 87 17.62 -1.80 11.69
N SER A 88 17.54 -0.69 12.43
CA SER A 88 16.41 0.24 12.41
C SER A 88 16.62 1.35 11.38
N VAL A 89 15.70 1.49 10.43
CA VAL A 89 15.77 2.45 9.33
C VAL A 89 14.83 3.62 9.61
N HIS A 90 15.37 4.83 9.81
CA HIS A 90 14.60 5.99 10.28
C HIS A 90 13.78 6.67 9.17
N ASP A 91 14.03 6.33 7.91
CA ASP A 91 13.18 6.70 6.77
C ASP A 91 12.53 5.42 6.20
N PRO A 92 11.22 5.21 6.42
CA PRO A 92 10.52 4.02 5.96
C PRO A 92 10.56 3.83 4.43
N MET A 93 10.65 4.92 3.66
CA MET A 93 10.74 4.84 2.20
C MET A 93 12.08 4.24 1.73
N GLN A 94 13.11 4.30 2.59
CA GLN A 94 14.47 3.84 2.27
C GLN A 94 14.75 2.40 2.71
N LEU A 95 13.82 1.70 3.37
CA LEU A 95 14.04 0.33 3.87
C LEU A 95 14.60 -0.59 2.78
N LYS A 96 13.92 -0.68 1.62
CA LYS A 96 14.35 -1.53 0.49
C LYS A 96 15.71 -1.10 -0.08
N ALA A 97 16.02 0.20 -0.09
CA ALA A 97 17.28 0.71 -0.60
C ALA A 97 18.45 0.36 0.35
N VAL A 98 18.21 0.46 1.66
CA VAL A 98 19.16 0.06 2.71
C VAL A 98 19.42 -1.45 2.64
N VAL A 99 18.36 -2.28 2.61
CA VAL A 99 18.46 -3.74 2.49
C VAL A 99 19.29 -4.12 1.27
N ARG A 100 18.92 -3.64 0.07
CA ARG A 100 19.66 -3.95 -1.17
C ARG A 100 21.13 -3.54 -1.13
N ARG A 101 21.44 -2.44 -0.45
CA ARG A 101 22.83 -1.97 -0.32
C ARG A 101 23.63 -2.89 0.61
N LEU A 102 23.02 -3.35 1.69
CA LEU A 102 23.65 -4.24 2.65
C LEU A 102 23.75 -5.68 2.13
N GLU A 103 22.76 -6.20 1.41
CA GLU A 103 22.82 -7.51 0.74
C GLU A 103 24.04 -7.63 -0.18
N ARG A 104 24.40 -6.54 -0.89
CA ARG A 104 25.61 -6.51 -1.73
C ARG A 104 26.91 -6.57 -0.93
N GLN A 105 26.89 -6.13 0.31
CA GLN A 105 28.08 -6.02 1.18
C GLN A 105 28.24 -7.24 2.09
N PHE A 106 27.12 -7.88 2.42
CA PHE A 106 27.00 -9.07 3.26
C PHE A 106 26.28 -10.20 2.50
N PRO A 107 26.77 -10.63 1.32
CA PRO A 107 26.05 -11.56 0.44
C PRO A 107 25.89 -12.99 1.01
N HIS A 108 26.64 -13.33 2.06
CA HIS A 108 26.62 -14.65 2.71
C HIS A 108 25.81 -14.66 4.01
N TYR A 109 25.20 -13.54 4.38
CA TYR A 109 24.42 -13.41 5.60
C TYR A 109 22.93 -13.41 5.29
N VAL A 110 22.15 -13.99 6.20
CA VAL A 110 20.70 -13.99 6.12
C VAL A 110 20.16 -12.67 6.70
N PHE A 111 19.21 -12.10 5.99
CA PHE A 111 18.46 -10.92 6.40
C PHE A 111 17.05 -11.38 6.76
N PHE A 112 16.68 -11.23 8.03
CA PHE A 112 15.37 -11.60 8.54
C PHE A 112 14.44 -10.40 8.49
N ASN A 113 13.20 -10.61 8.09
CA ASN A 113 12.14 -9.58 7.95
C ASN A 113 12.49 -8.45 6.96
N SER A 114 13.51 -8.61 6.12
CA SER A 114 13.96 -7.58 5.17
C SER A 114 13.13 -7.51 3.90
N ASP A 115 12.38 -8.58 3.61
CA ASP A 115 11.48 -8.76 2.47
C ASP A 115 10.03 -8.38 2.79
N ILE A 116 9.68 -8.25 4.08
CA ILE A 116 8.37 -7.83 4.54
C ILE A 116 8.14 -6.35 4.21
N LEU A 117 6.95 -6.01 3.71
CA LEU A 117 6.60 -4.63 3.39
C LEU A 117 6.49 -3.77 4.66
N VAL A 118 6.87 -2.49 4.60
CA VAL A 118 6.79 -1.57 5.75
C VAL A 118 5.38 -1.54 6.36
N PRO A 119 4.28 -1.43 5.57
CA PRO A 119 2.93 -1.56 6.11
C PRO A 119 2.70 -2.83 6.94
N GLN A 120 3.16 -3.97 6.45
CA GLN A 120 3.00 -5.26 7.14
C GLN A 120 3.84 -5.32 8.42
N LEU A 121 5.09 -4.85 8.39
CA LEU A 121 5.92 -4.75 9.59
C LEU A 121 5.23 -3.93 10.69
N PHE A 122 4.58 -2.82 10.30
CA PHE A 122 3.82 -2.00 11.23
C PHE A 122 2.64 -2.76 11.83
N LEU A 123 1.79 -3.36 10.99
CA LEU A 123 0.64 -4.15 11.44
C LEU A 123 1.05 -5.28 12.39
N TYR A 124 2.05 -6.10 12.00
CA TYR A 124 2.56 -7.17 12.85
C TYR A 124 3.13 -6.68 14.18
N SER A 125 3.84 -5.55 14.18
CA SER A 125 4.44 -5.00 15.41
C SER A 125 3.43 -4.38 16.36
N THR A 126 2.24 -4.00 15.85
CA THR A 126 1.22 -3.28 16.61
C THR A 126 0.02 -4.15 16.96
N GLY A 127 -0.15 -5.30 16.30
CA GLY A 127 -1.35 -6.12 16.39
C GLY A 127 -2.55 -5.52 15.65
N LEU A 128 -2.38 -4.39 14.95
CA LEU A 128 -3.39 -3.86 14.05
C LEU A 128 -3.49 -4.73 12.80
N PHE A 129 -4.65 -4.70 12.15
CA PHE A 129 -4.94 -5.40 10.92
C PHE A 129 -5.79 -4.49 10.00
N PRO A 130 -5.83 -4.75 8.69
CA PRO A 130 -6.65 -3.99 7.76
C PRO A 130 -8.12 -3.95 8.21
N LEU A 131 -8.73 -2.78 8.17
CA LEU A 131 -10.11 -2.55 8.62
C LEU A 131 -10.35 -2.89 10.10
N ALA A 132 -9.31 -2.84 10.95
CA ALA A 132 -9.49 -2.86 12.39
C ALA A 132 -10.34 -1.66 12.84
N PHE A 133 -11.52 -1.96 13.41
CA PHE A 133 -12.41 -0.94 13.96
C PHE A 133 -12.05 -0.61 15.41
N GLY A 134 -11.95 0.68 15.74
CA GLY A 134 -11.64 1.10 17.10
C GLY A 134 -11.53 2.61 17.26
N GLU A 135 -11.08 3.03 18.42
CA GLU A 135 -10.82 4.42 18.74
C GLU A 135 -9.36 4.75 18.44
N TYR A 136 -9.13 5.75 17.60
CA TYR A 136 -7.78 6.22 17.22
C TYR A 136 -7.53 7.60 17.80
N HIS A 137 -6.40 7.77 18.50
CA HIS A 137 -6.04 9.02 19.17
C HIS A 137 -5.05 9.83 18.34
N ILE A 138 -5.48 11.03 17.93
CA ILE A 138 -4.73 11.89 17.01
C ILE A 138 -4.48 13.24 17.66
N GLU A 139 -3.23 13.69 17.61
CA GLU A 139 -2.84 15.04 18.03
C GLU A 139 -3.39 16.11 17.07
N GLU A 140 -3.49 17.37 17.53
CA GLU A 140 -3.96 18.49 16.69
C GLU A 140 -3.14 18.69 15.40
N ASN A 141 -1.88 18.26 15.38
CA ASN A 141 -0.99 18.31 14.21
C ASN A 141 -1.20 17.15 13.21
N GLY A 142 -2.17 16.25 13.45
CA GLY A 142 -2.45 15.10 12.58
C GLY A 142 -1.57 13.88 12.82
N VAL A 143 -0.82 13.83 13.94
CA VAL A 143 -0.02 12.66 14.31
C VAL A 143 -0.87 11.66 15.07
N LEU A 144 -0.93 10.42 14.58
CA LEU A 144 -1.52 9.29 15.29
C LEU A 144 -0.56 8.86 16.42
N VAL A 145 -1.06 8.79 17.65
CA VAL A 145 -0.23 8.49 18.84
C VAL A 145 -0.66 7.24 19.60
N GLY A 146 -1.83 6.69 19.30
CA GLY A 146 -2.31 5.45 19.90
C GLY A 146 -3.68 5.06 19.39
N TRP A 147 -4.15 3.89 19.82
CA TRP A 147 -5.45 3.33 19.48
C TRP A 147 -5.92 2.36 20.55
N ASP A 148 -7.23 2.27 20.71
CA ASP A 148 -7.95 1.27 21.49
C ASP A 148 -8.84 0.49 20.51
N VAL A 149 -8.39 -0.71 20.11
CA VAL A 149 -9.08 -1.57 19.14
C VAL A 149 -9.67 -2.76 19.89
N ASP A 150 -11.00 -2.79 19.97
CA ASP A 150 -11.77 -3.91 20.52
C ASP A 150 -12.14 -4.96 19.45
N ASP A 151 -11.89 -4.65 18.18
CA ASP A 151 -12.08 -5.55 17.04
C ASP A 151 -10.98 -6.63 17.00
N LYS A 152 -11.30 -7.78 16.41
CA LYS A 152 -10.37 -8.91 16.26
C LYS A 152 -10.27 -9.35 14.81
N PHE A 153 -9.06 -9.70 14.39
CA PHE A 153 -8.81 -10.21 13.05
C PHE A 153 -9.62 -11.50 12.76
N ASP A 154 -9.89 -12.32 13.79
CA ASP A 154 -10.64 -13.57 13.72
C ASP A 154 -12.12 -13.46 14.16
N ALA A 155 -12.67 -12.24 14.19
CA ALA A 155 -14.07 -12.02 14.53
C ALA A 155 -15.00 -12.68 13.49
N GLU A 156 -15.92 -13.55 13.94
CA GLU A 156 -16.93 -14.18 13.09
C GLU A 156 -17.92 -13.16 12.50
N GLU A 157 -18.15 -12.06 13.19
CA GLU A 157 -19.02 -10.97 12.79
C GLU A 157 -18.27 -9.64 12.89
N TYR A 158 -18.25 -8.89 11.79
CA TYR A 158 -17.70 -7.54 11.73
C TYR A 158 -18.50 -6.66 10.76
N THR A 159 -18.39 -5.36 10.93
CA THR A 159 -19.02 -4.37 10.05
C THR A 159 -17.98 -3.71 9.15
N LEU A 160 -18.29 -3.60 7.87
CA LEU A 160 -17.46 -2.85 6.93
C LEU A 160 -17.72 -1.34 7.02
N PRO A 161 -16.69 -0.50 6.81
CA PRO A 161 -16.91 0.92 6.61
C PRO A 161 -17.82 1.17 5.40
N PRO A 162 -18.54 2.31 5.35
CA PRO A 162 -19.38 2.68 4.21
C PRO A 162 -18.52 3.15 3.01
N LEU A 163 -17.81 2.21 2.40
CA LEU A 163 -16.86 2.46 1.30
C LEU A 163 -17.60 2.80 0.00
N THR A 164 -17.08 3.79 -0.72
CA THR A 164 -17.58 4.15 -2.06
C THR A 164 -16.75 3.48 -3.14
N THR A 165 -17.41 3.03 -4.22
CA THR A 165 -16.75 2.29 -5.31
C THR A 165 -16.98 2.97 -6.66
N MET A 166 -15.92 3.05 -7.46
CA MET A 166 -15.97 3.47 -8.85
C MET A 166 -15.38 2.36 -9.72
N LYS A 167 -16.10 1.93 -10.76
CA LYS A 167 -15.59 1.02 -11.77
C LYS A 167 -15.10 1.80 -12.99
N LEU A 168 -13.88 1.52 -13.41
CA LEU A 168 -13.28 2.01 -14.65
C LEU A 168 -13.10 0.84 -15.61
N ALA A 169 -13.66 0.96 -16.81
CA ALA A 169 -13.49 -0.04 -17.85
C ALA A 169 -12.96 0.62 -19.13
N ASN A 170 -11.99 -0.01 -19.75
CA ASN A 170 -11.63 0.34 -21.11
C ASN A 170 -12.70 -0.25 -22.03
N LYS A 171 -13.38 0.59 -22.81
CA LYS A 171 -14.41 0.08 -23.72
C LYS A 171 -13.73 -0.79 -24.80
N PRO A 172 -14.17 -2.04 -25.02
CA PRO A 172 -13.56 -2.90 -26.02
C PRO A 172 -13.72 -2.26 -27.40
N ASP A 173 -12.59 -1.91 -28.01
CA ASP A 173 -12.55 -1.31 -29.33
C ASP A 173 -12.14 -2.40 -30.33
N PHE A 174 -13.03 -2.77 -31.24
CA PHE A 174 -12.76 -3.77 -32.28
C PHE A 174 -11.83 -3.23 -33.38
N VAL A 175 -11.31 -2.01 -33.23
CA VAL A 175 -10.52 -1.30 -34.22
C VAL A 175 -9.03 -1.32 -33.86
N SER A 176 -8.19 -1.67 -34.84
CA SER A 176 -6.72 -1.67 -34.70
C SER A 176 -6.19 -0.32 -34.15
N PRO A 177 -5.17 -0.31 -33.27
CA PRO A 177 -4.59 0.92 -32.70
C PRO A 177 -4.16 1.96 -33.74
N LYS A 178 -3.81 1.55 -34.96
CA LYS A 178 -3.44 2.44 -36.08
C LYS A 178 -4.59 3.29 -36.61
N HIS A 179 -5.84 2.91 -36.33
CA HIS A 179 -7.05 3.60 -36.76
C HIS A 179 -7.83 4.20 -35.59
N ARG A 180 -7.27 4.15 -34.37
CA ARG A 180 -7.88 4.71 -33.16
C ARG A 180 -7.97 6.23 -33.31
N LYS A 181 -9.18 6.74 -33.55
CA LYS A 181 -9.46 8.17 -33.68
C LYS A 181 -9.90 8.81 -32.38
N VAL A 182 -10.27 8.02 -31.38
CA VAL A 182 -10.93 8.47 -30.15
C VAL A 182 -10.47 7.61 -28.97
N TYR A 183 -10.24 8.23 -27.81
CA TYR A 183 -10.00 7.57 -26.53
C TYR A 183 -11.35 7.37 -25.84
N GLN A 184 -11.62 6.16 -25.38
CA GLN A 184 -12.88 5.79 -24.74
C GLN A 184 -12.61 5.18 -23.35
N LEU A 185 -13.31 5.68 -22.35
CA LEU A 185 -13.27 5.17 -20.98
C LEU A 185 -14.69 5.15 -20.42
N GLU A 186 -15.10 4.02 -19.84
CA GLU A 186 -16.34 3.95 -19.09
C GLU A 186 -16.07 4.10 -17.60
N VAL A 187 -16.85 4.98 -16.97
CA VAL A 187 -16.80 5.26 -15.54
C VAL A 187 -18.16 4.95 -14.95
N SER A 188 -18.24 4.06 -13.97
CA SER A 188 -19.50 3.70 -13.31
C SER A 188 -19.41 3.85 -11.80
N TYR A 189 -20.39 4.53 -11.20
CA TYR A 189 -20.58 4.69 -9.75
C TYR A 189 -22.01 5.15 -9.47
N ASP A 190 -22.51 4.98 -8.24
CA ASP A 190 -23.89 5.34 -7.83
C ASP A 190 -25.00 4.80 -8.76
N GLY A 191 -24.78 3.62 -9.34
CA GLY A 191 -25.72 2.99 -10.28
C GLY A 191 -25.82 3.69 -11.65
N GLN A 192 -24.92 4.61 -11.96
CA GLN A 192 -24.84 5.32 -13.24
C GLN A 192 -23.56 4.94 -13.98
N THR A 193 -23.63 4.92 -15.31
CA THR A 193 -22.48 4.69 -16.20
C THR A 193 -22.30 5.88 -17.13
N TYR A 194 -21.09 6.40 -17.17
CA TYR A 194 -20.67 7.55 -17.98
C TYR A 194 -19.66 7.08 -19.02
N SER A 195 -19.95 7.33 -20.29
CA SER A 195 -19.02 7.07 -21.40
C SER A 195 -18.22 8.35 -21.67
N LEU A 196 -16.92 8.30 -21.42
CA LEU A 196 -15.99 9.39 -21.70
C LEU A 196 -15.32 9.10 -23.04
N GLU A 197 -15.58 9.95 -24.03
CA GLU A 197 -15.12 9.73 -25.40
C GLU A 197 -14.63 11.04 -26.01
N ASP A 198 -13.33 11.13 -26.31
CA ASP A 198 -12.74 12.28 -27.03
C ASP A 198 -11.52 11.89 -27.87
N ARG A 199 -11.23 12.65 -28.94
CA ARG A 199 -10.03 12.48 -29.75
C ARG A 199 -8.78 12.95 -29.01
N ASP A 200 -8.91 13.98 -28.17
CA ASP A 200 -7.83 14.43 -27.31
C ASP A 200 -7.87 13.64 -25.99
N PRO A 201 -6.82 12.86 -25.68
CA PRO A 201 -6.78 12.12 -24.42
C PRO A 201 -6.76 13.04 -23.19
N VAL A 202 -6.37 14.32 -23.36
CA VAL A 202 -6.42 15.31 -22.28
C VAL A 202 -7.86 15.54 -21.81
N ASP A 203 -8.82 15.61 -22.73
CA ASP A 203 -10.22 15.84 -22.39
C ASP A 203 -10.84 14.63 -21.68
N VAL A 204 -10.46 13.41 -22.07
CA VAL A 204 -10.86 12.18 -21.37
C VAL A 204 -10.30 12.15 -19.94
N ILE A 205 -9.02 12.47 -19.75
CA ILE A 205 -8.42 12.51 -18.40
C ILE A 205 -9.05 13.62 -17.54
N ASN A 206 -9.30 14.80 -18.11
CA ASN A 206 -9.99 15.88 -17.40
C ASN A 206 -11.41 15.48 -17.01
N ALA A 207 -12.12 14.75 -17.86
CA ALA A 207 -13.43 14.20 -17.55
C ALA A 207 -13.34 13.17 -16.43
N LEU A 208 -12.39 12.24 -16.49
CA LEU A 208 -12.13 11.27 -15.42
C LEU A 208 -11.83 11.97 -14.09
N ASN A 209 -10.97 12.99 -14.07
CA ASN A 209 -10.66 13.77 -12.88
C ASN A 209 -11.92 14.41 -12.26
N ARG A 210 -12.84 14.93 -13.07
CA ARG A 210 -14.13 15.47 -12.57
C ARG A 210 -14.96 14.38 -11.89
N HIS A 211 -15.00 13.17 -12.45
CA HIS A 211 -15.70 12.05 -11.83
C HIS A 211 -15.01 11.58 -10.53
N LEU A 212 -13.68 11.49 -10.52
CA LEU A 212 -12.90 11.12 -9.33
C LEU A 212 -13.07 12.11 -8.19
N GLN A 213 -13.19 13.41 -8.48
CA GLN A 213 -13.48 14.45 -7.49
C GLN A 213 -14.93 14.43 -7.02
N ARG A 214 -15.88 14.15 -7.92
CA ARG A 214 -17.31 14.14 -7.61
C ARG A 214 -17.71 12.95 -6.74
N CYS A 215 -17.20 11.76 -7.08
CA CYS A 215 -17.51 10.52 -6.37
C CYS A 215 -16.59 10.31 -5.15
N ASP A 216 -15.34 10.78 -5.23
CA ASP A 216 -14.27 10.48 -4.26
C ASP A 216 -14.26 9.01 -3.81
N PRO A 217 -14.11 8.05 -4.74
CA PRO A 217 -14.20 6.63 -4.43
C PRO A 217 -13.10 6.19 -3.46
N ASP A 218 -13.45 5.33 -2.51
CA ASP A 218 -12.47 4.58 -1.72
C ASP A 218 -11.86 3.44 -2.52
N ILE A 219 -12.65 2.79 -3.37
CA ILE A 219 -12.24 1.66 -4.18
C ILE A 219 -12.40 2.00 -5.66
N ILE A 220 -11.32 1.82 -6.42
CA ILE A 220 -11.35 1.86 -7.88
C ILE A 220 -11.24 0.43 -8.40
N LEU A 221 -12.31 -0.05 -9.02
CA LEU A 221 -12.34 -1.34 -9.69
C LEU A 221 -11.97 -1.18 -11.16
N THR A 222 -11.17 -2.10 -11.68
CA THR A 222 -10.80 -2.13 -13.09
C THR A 222 -10.92 -3.52 -13.69
N GLU A 223 -10.93 -3.58 -15.02
CA GLU A 223 -10.73 -4.82 -15.78
C GLU A 223 -9.38 -4.69 -16.52
N TYR A 224 -8.41 -5.52 -16.18
CA TYR A 224 -7.02 -5.44 -16.68
C TYR A 224 -6.35 -4.10 -16.37
N GLY A 225 -6.69 -3.49 -15.24
CA GLY A 225 -6.19 -2.16 -14.89
C GLY A 225 -4.73 -2.11 -14.46
N ASP A 226 -4.22 -3.15 -13.81
CA ASP A 226 -2.82 -3.19 -13.39
C ASP A 226 -1.88 -3.23 -14.59
N ALA A 227 -2.21 -4.07 -15.58
CA ALA A 227 -1.36 -4.33 -16.73
C ALA A 227 -1.54 -3.32 -17.87
N ILE A 228 -2.74 -2.76 -18.03
CA ILE A 228 -3.10 -1.98 -19.23
C ILE A 228 -3.64 -0.59 -18.86
N LEU A 229 -4.77 -0.51 -18.15
CA LEU A 229 -5.53 0.74 -18.05
C LEU A 229 -4.77 1.83 -17.28
N LEU A 230 -4.33 1.54 -16.06
CA LEU A 230 -3.68 2.52 -15.20
C LEU A 230 -2.29 2.93 -15.73
N PRO A 231 -1.44 2.00 -16.22
CA PRO A 231 -0.20 2.37 -16.92
C PRO A 231 -0.44 3.26 -18.13
N MET A 232 -1.49 3.00 -18.92
CA MET A 232 -1.83 3.82 -20.09
C MET A 232 -2.25 5.24 -19.68
N LEU A 233 -3.18 5.37 -18.72
CA LEU A 233 -3.66 6.69 -18.26
C LEU A 233 -2.53 7.51 -17.64
N THR A 234 -1.68 6.89 -16.82
CA THR A 234 -0.56 7.58 -16.16
C THR A 234 0.52 8.01 -17.14
N ASN A 235 0.83 7.19 -18.15
CA ASN A 235 1.76 7.55 -19.20
C ASN A 235 1.24 8.72 -20.06
N ILE A 236 -0.05 8.72 -20.42
CA ILE A 236 -0.66 9.85 -21.14
C ILE A 236 -0.59 11.12 -20.29
N ALA A 237 -0.99 11.05 -19.02
CA ALA A 237 -0.97 12.18 -18.10
C ALA A 237 0.44 12.78 -17.97
N ALA A 238 1.46 11.93 -17.84
CA ALA A 238 2.86 12.33 -17.78
C ALA A 238 3.34 12.97 -19.10
N GLN A 239 3.05 12.36 -20.26
CA GLN A 239 3.45 12.88 -21.57
C GLN A 239 2.80 14.23 -21.90
N LYS A 240 1.55 14.42 -21.47
CA LYS A 240 0.79 15.65 -21.68
C LYS A 240 0.96 16.67 -20.55
N ASN A 241 1.71 16.33 -19.51
CA ASN A 241 1.94 17.15 -18.32
C ASN A 241 0.62 17.67 -17.70
N ILE A 242 -0.36 16.76 -17.55
CA ILE A 242 -1.64 17.04 -16.92
C ILE A 242 -1.80 16.23 -15.64
N PRO A 243 -2.54 16.72 -14.63
CA PRO A 243 -2.79 15.95 -13.42
C PRO A 243 -3.70 14.76 -13.71
N LEU A 244 -3.46 13.65 -13.02
CA LEU A 244 -4.35 12.49 -12.97
C LEU A 244 -4.61 12.16 -11.50
N LEU A 245 -5.85 12.34 -11.06
CA LEU A 245 -6.26 12.33 -9.65
C LEU A 245 -6.63 10.93 -9.15
N LEU A 246 -5.85 9.91 -9.54
CA LEU A 246 -6.07 8.54 -9.10
C LEU A 246 -5.75 8.37 -7.61
N ASN A 247 -4.64 8.94 -7.14
CA ASN A 247 -4.33 8.99 -5.71
C ASN A 247 -5.22 10.03 -5.01
N ARG A 248 -5.67 9.69 -3.80
CA ARG A 248 -6.29 10.67 -2.90
C ARG A 248 -5.22 11.56 -2.25
N ASP A 249 -4.05 11.00 -1.97
CA ASP A 249 -2.87 11.75 -1.54
C ASP A 249 -2.04 12.23 -2.75
N PRO A 250 -2.07 13.53 -3.08
CA PRO A 250 -1.36 14.04 -4.26
C PRO A 250 0.17 14.11 -4.06
N SER A 251 0.66 13.94 -2.83
CA SER A 251 2.10 13.95 -2.53
C SER A 251 2.74 12.57 -2.75
N ALA A 252 1.92 11.51 -2.79
CA ALA A 252 2.36 10.15 -2.98
C ALA A 252 2.48 9.79 -4.47
N GLY A 253 3.53 9.04 -4.81
CA GLY A 253 3.66 8.39 -6.11
C GLY A 253 2.81 7.12 -6.20
N TYR A 254 2.73 6.55 -7.40
CA TYR A 254 2.14 5.22 -7.60
C TYR A 254 3.15 4.13 -7.22
N ILE A 255 2.70 3.10 -6.51
CA ILE A 255 3.52 1.92 -6.24
C ILE A 255 3.13 0.85 -7.25
N ILE A 256 4.10 0.42 -8.07
CA ILE A 256 3.89 -0.61 -9.07
C ILE A 256 4.74 -1.81 -8.71
N THR A 257 4.11 -2.93 -8.42
CA THR A 257 4.80 -4.20 -8.18
C THR A 257 4.88 -5.00 -9.49
N LYS A 258 5.90 -5.85 -9.59
CA LYS A 258 6.06 -6.76 -10.72
C LYS A 258 5.50 -8.12 -10.34
N GLU A 259 4.98 -8.80 -11.35
CA GLU A 259 4.63 -10.22 -11.27
C GLU A 259 5.81 -11.02 -10.72
N SER A 260 5.53 -11.92 -9.78
CA SER A 260 6.52 -12.77 -9.14
C SER A 260 5.91 -14.12 -8.81
N SER A 261 6.74 -15.17 -8.77
CA SER A 261 6.32 -16.49 -8.33
C SER A 261 7.27 -16.95 -7.23
N TYR A 262 6.72 -17.43 -6.13
CA TYR A 262 7.50 -17.93 -4.99
C TYR A 262 6.94 -19.26 -4.49
N PHE A 263 7.82 -20.08 -3.92
CA PHE A 263 7.41 -21.36 -3.34
C PHE A 263 6.96 -21.15 -1.91
N GLN A 264 5.72 -21.55 -1.60
CA GLN A 264 5.17 -21.53 -0.25
C GLN A 264 4.48 -22.87 0.03
N TYR A 265 4.89 -23.55 1.11
CA TYR A 265 4.30 -24.83 1.55
C TYR A 265 4.14 -25.89 0.44
N GLY A 266 5.16 -26.04 -0.42
CA GLY A 266 5.16 -27.02 -1.51
C GLY A 266 4.33 -26.62 -2.74
N LYS A 267 3.76 -25.41 -2.77
CA LYS A 267 3.05 -24.85 -3.92
C LYS A 267 3.79 -23.64 -4.48
N ILE A 268 3.74 -23.47 -5.80
CA ILE A 268 4.17 -22.22 -6.45
C ILE A 268 3.00 -21.25 -6.32
N VAL A 269 3.19 -20.18 -5.56
CA VAL A 269 2.25 -19.07 -5.45
C VAL A 269 2.63 -18.03 -6.49
N HIS A 270 1.69 -17.73 -7.36
CA HIS A 270 1.80 -16.64 -8.33
C HIS A 270 1.27 -15.35 -7.70
N LYS A 271 2.03 -14.27 -7.80
CA LYS A 271 1.61 -12.93 -7.40
C LYS A 271 1.68 -12.03 -8.62
N ASP A 272 0.54 -11.58 -9.10
CA ASP A 272 0.45 -10.64 -10.22
C ASP A 272 1.06 -9.28 -9.86
N GLY A 273 1.47 -8.54 -10.87
CA GLY A 273 1.87 -7.14 -10.69
C GLY A 273 0.66 -6.31 -10.28
N ALA A 274 0.84 -5.45 -9.28
CA ALA A 274 -0.22 -4.61 -8.75
C ALA A 274 0.12 -3.13 -8.95
N PHE A 275 -0.89 -2.33 -9.27
CA PHE A 275 -0.86 -0.89 -9.30
C PHE A 275 -1.57 -0.36 -8.05
N GLU A 276 -0.80 0.04 -7.04
CA GLU A 276 -1.33 0.49 -5.76
C GLU A 276 -1.50 2.02 -5.77
N LEU A 277 -2.63 2.47 -5.21
CA LEU A 277 -2.99 3.87 -5.06
C LEU A 277 -2.79 4.31 -3.60
N ALA A 278 -2.56 5.60 -3.41
CA ALA A 278 -2.37 6.19 -2.09
C ALA A 278 -3.67 6.81 -1.59
N GLY A 279 -4.22 6.23 -0.52
CA GLY A 279 -5.48 6.65 0.10
C GLY A 279 -6.71 6.17 -0.65
N ARG A 280 -6.55 5.22 -1.57
CA ARG A 280 -7.61 4.49 -2.28
C ARG A 280 -7.14 3.07 -2.53
N TRP A 281 -8.06 2.12 -2.58
CA TRP A 281 -7.76 0.77 -3.01
C TRP A 281 -8.00 0.64 -4.50
N HIS A 282 -7.06 0.03 -5.20
CA HIS A 282 -7.24 -0.42 -6.57
C HIS A 282 -7.39 -1.93 -6.56
N LEU A 283 -8.47 -2.44 -7.17
CA LEU A 283 -8.69 -3.87 -7.34
C LEU A 283 -8.94 -4.13 -8.82
N ASP A 284 -8.04 -4.88 -9.43
CA ASP A 284 -8.21 -5.39 -10.79
C ASP A 284 -9.02 -6.68 -10.74
N ILE A 285 -10.23 -6.68 -11.30
CA ILE A 285 -11.18 -7.79 -11.25
C ILE A 285 -10.61 -9.04 -11.92
N GLU A 286 -9.78 -8.88 -12.95
CA GLU A 286 -9.26 -10.00 -13.76
C GLU A 286 -7.99 -10.61 -13.18
N ASN A 287 -7.12 -9.80 -12.54
CA ASN A 287 -5.94 -10.30 -11.83
C ASN A 287 -6.27 -10.77 -10.41
N SER A 288 -7.32 -10.22 -9.80
CA SER A 288 -7.78 -10.70 -8.50
C SER A 288 -8.47 -12.03 -8.71
N PHE A 289 -7.71 -13.12 -8.66
CA PHE A 289 -8.23 -14.51 -8.65
C PHE A 289 -9.46 -14.67 -7.74
N MET A 290 -9.53 -13.86 -6.68
CA MET A 290 -10.65 -13.81 -5.73
C MET A 290 -11.90 -13.05 -6.23
N MET A 291 -11.84 -12.01 -7.05
CA MET A 291 -13.06 -11.24 -7.43
C MET A 291 -13.94 -11.93 -8.48
N GLY A 292 -13.40 -12.90 -9.23
CA GLY A 292 -14.20 -13.74 -10.11
C GLY A 292 -15.17 -14.67 -9.36
N GLU A 293 -14.89 -14.98 -8.08
CA GLU A 293 -15.67 -15.92 -7.25
C GLU A 293 -16.11 -15.35 -5.87
N ALA A 294 -15.50 -14.27 -5.37
CA ALA A 294 -15.77 -13.64 -4.08
C ALA A 294 -16.13 -12.15 -4.22
N SER A 295 -17.15 -11.71 -3.48
CA SER A 295 -17.51 -10.29 -3.35
C SER A 295 -16.41 -9.49 -2.64
N LEU A 296 -16.55 -8.16 -2.56
CA LEU A 296 -15.69 -7.29 -1.74
C LEU A 296 -15.49 -7.84 -0.32
N ASP A 297 -16.53 -8.49 0.23
CA ASP A 297 -16.48 -9.13 1.54
C ASP A 297 -15.40 -10.20 1.64
N GLY A 298 -15.20 -11.02 0.60
CA GLY A 298 -14.16 -12.05 0.61
C GLY A 298 -12.74 -11.47 0.49
N VAL A 299 -12.57 -10.34 -0.21
CA VAL A 299 -11.29 -9.62 -0.21
C VAL A 299 -10.98 -9.07 1.18
N VAL A 300 -11.98 -8.54 1.87
CA VAL A 300 -11.82 -8.06 3.24
C VAL A 300 -11.51 -9.19 4.21
N GLU A 301 -12.21 -10.32 4.12
CA GLU A 301 -12.00 -11.48 4.98
C GLU A 301 -10.55 -11.98 4.93
N ILE A 302 -9.94 -11.98 3.73
CA ILE A 302 -8.54 -12.41 3.54
C ILE A 302 -7.55 -11.33 4.00
N ALA A 303 -7.95 -10.06 3.93
CA ALA A 303 -7.08 -8.95 4.30
C ALA A 303 -6.96 -8.78 5.82
N ARG A 304 -8.03 -9.06 6.57
CA ARG A 304 -8.06 -9.05 8.05
C ARG A 304 -7.14 -10.13 8.62
#